data_AF-A0A6L6E2A5-F1
#
_entry.id   AF-A0A6L6E2A5-F1
#
_cell.length_a   1.000
_cell.length_b   1.000
_cell.length_c   1.000
_cell.angle_alpha   90.00
_cell.angle_beta   90.00
_cell.angle_gamma   90.00
#
_symmetry.space_group_name_H-M   'P 1'
#
loop_
_entity.id
_entity.type
_entity.pdbx_description
1 polymer ?
#
loop_
_entity_poly.entity_id
_entity_poly.type
_entity_poly.pdbx_seq_one_letter_code
_entity_poly.pdbx_strand_id
1 'polypeptide(L)'
;AIEPTVKAIIAASGQDRVLVSSFSDARRRKAMRLLRARGASVATGMGLAKILLAVLTAKLRMRRAFNLVVQGVQAVQVPYEHPLINPLNPRFIEYVLDAGLQLNYWVVNDAQTMHELVGLGATGIVSDRADVAAKALRH
;
A
#
# COMPACT_ATOMS: atom_id res chain seq x y z
N ALA A 1 -8.71 -15.10 9.68
CA ALA A 1 -10.00 -14.51 10.07
C ALA A 1 -10.39 -13.44 9.06
N ILE A 2 -11.57 -13.51 8.42
CA ILE A 2 -12.08 -12.45 7.52
C ILE A 2 -13.33 -11.83 8.12
N GLU A 3 -14.32 -12.66 8.45
CA GLU A 3 -15.59 -12.21 9.01
C GLU A 3 -15.46 -11.46 10.34
N PRO A 4 -14.62 -11.89 11.30
CA PRO A 4 -14.40 -11.12 12.54
C PRO A 4 -13.85 -9.71 12.27
N THR A 5 -12.90 -9.58 11.34
CA THR A 5 -12.32 -8.29 10.95
C THR A 5 -13.38 -7.37 10.35
N VAL A 6 -14.21 -7.89 9.44
CA VAL A 6 -15.32 -7.10 8.86
C VAL A 6 -16.30 -6.65 9.94
N LYS A 7 -16.70 -7.54 10.85
CA LYS A 7 -17.59 -7.19 11.97
C LYS A 7 -17.00 -6.09 12.85
N ALA A 8 -15.70 -6.20 13.18
CA ALA A 8 -15.02 -5.20 14.01
C ALA A 8 -14.96 -3.82 13.33
N ILE A 9 -14.66 -3.76 12.04
CA ILE A 9 -14.64 -2.50 11.27
C ILE A 9 -16.01 -1.83 11.31
N ILE A 10 -17.09 -2.58 11.06
CA ILE A 10 -18.46 -2.05 11.08
C ILE A 10 -18.86 -1.59 12.48
N ALA A 11 -18.62 -2.41 13.50
CA ALA A 11 -18.97 -2.09 14.89
C ALA A 11 -18.25 -0.82 15.38
N ALA A 12 -17.03 -0.58 14.93
CA ALA A 12 -16.24 0.60 15.27
C ALA A 12 -16.49 1.83 14.37
N SER A 13 -17.43 1.75 13.41
CA SER A 13 -17.61 2.76 12.35
C SER A 13 -16.27 3.17 11.72
N GLY A 14 -15.41 2.17 11.46
CA GLY A 14 -14.01 2.38 11.12
C GLY A 14 -13.75 2.56 9.64
N GLN A 15 -14.77 2.51 8.78
CA GLN A 15 -14.60 2.40 7.32
C GLN A 15 -13.71 3.49 6.70
N ASP A 16 -13.76 4.71 7.22
CA ASP A 16 -12.99 5.85 6.71
C ASP A 16 -11.60 5.98 7.36
N ARG A 17 -11.30 5.16 8.38
CA ARG A 17 -10.06 5.22 9.18
C ARG A 17 -9.18 3.99 8.99
N VAL A 18 -9.60 3.04 8.16
CA VAL A 18 -8.89 1.77 7.97
C VAL A 18 -8.59 1.52 6.51
N LEU A 19 -7.41 0.97 6.26
CA LEU A 19 -7.04 0.41 4.97
C LEU A 19 -6.88 -1.11 5.11
N VAL A 20 -7.60 -1.86 4.29
CA VAL A 20 -7.53 -3.32 4.29
C VAL A 20 -6.51 -3.78 3.25
N SER A 21 -5.48 -4.48 3.70
CA SER A 21 -4.49 -5.13 2.81
C SER A 21 -4.37 -6.62 3.12
N SER A 22 -3.89 -7.39 2.15
CA SER A 22 -3.54 -8.80 2.33
C SER A 22 -2.59 -9.23 1.21
N PHE A 23 -1.61 -10.07 1.54
CA PHE A 23 -0.81 -10.78 0.54
C PHE A 23 -1.66 -11.71 -0.36
N SER A 24 -2.81 -12.16 0.14
CA SER A 24 -3.74 -12.98 -0.62
C SER A 24 -4.86 -12.13 -1.21
N ASP A 25 -4.82 -11.96 -2.53
CA ASP A 25 -5.85 -11.23 -3.27
C ASP A 25 -7.25 -11.84 -3.10
N ALA A 26 -7.35 -13.18 -2.98
CA ALA A 26 -8.63 -13.85 -2.72
C ALA A 26 -9.22 -13.45 -1.36
N ARG A 27 -8.40 -13.43 -0.30
CA ARG A 27 -8.83 -13.01 1.04
C ARG A 27 -9.23 -11.53 1.06
N ARG A 28 -8.42 -10.66 0.43
CA ARG A 28 -8.71 -9.23 0.29
C ARG A 28 -10.03 -8.99 -0.44
N ARG A 29 -10.25 -9.61 -1.60
CA ARG A 29 -11.51 -9.49 -2.36
C ARG A 29 -12.71 -9.98 -1.57
N LYS A 30 -12.57 -11.09 -0.83
CA LYS A 30 -13.65 -11.60 0.04
C LYS A 30 -13.98 -10.59 1.16
N ALA A 31 -12.98 -10.02 1.82
CA ALA A 31 -13.19 -8.98 2.84
C ALA A 31 -13.90 -7.74 2.25
N MET A 32 -13.41 -7.23 1.12
CA MET A 32 -14.01 -6.07 0.44
C MET A 32 -15.45 -6.30 0.01
N ARG A 33 -15.78 -7.50 -0.49
CA ARG A 33 -17.17 -7.86 -0.84
C ARG A 33 -18.07 -7.86 0.39
N LEU A 34 -17.60 -8.39 1.51
CA LEU A 34 -18.37 -8.45 2.75
C LEU A 34 -18.57 -7.08 3.42
N LEU A 35 -17.63 -6.15 3.24
CA LEU A 35 -17.76 -4.75 3.68
C LEU A 35 -18.77 -4.01 2.81
N ARG A 36 -18.66 -4.13 1.48
CA ARG A 36 -19.61 -3.51 0.53
C ARG A 36 -21.04 -4.02 0.72
N ALA A 37 -21.21 -5.33 0.94
CA ALA A 37 -22.53 -5.92 1.22
C ALA A 37 -23.18 -5.37 2.51
N ARG A 38 -22.40 -4.71 3.37
CA ARG A 38 -22.86 -4.04 4.60
C ARG A 38 -22.85 -2.51 4.46
N GLY A 39 -22.77 -1.98 3.24
CA GLY A 39 -22.77 -0.54 2.98
C GLY A 39 -21.45 0.18 3.32
N ALA A 40 -20.39 -0.53 3.71
CA ALA A 40 -19.10 0.08 4.03
C ALA A 40 -18.19 0.11 2.81
N SER A 41 -17.78 1.32 2.41
CA SER A 41 -16.67 1.54 1.49
C SER A 41 -15.39 1.70 2.30
N VAL A 42 -14.37 0.88 2.03
CA VAL A 42 -13.12 0.87 2.80
C VAL A 42 -11.95 0.96 1.83
N ALA A 43 -10.91 1.70 2.19
CA ALA A 43 -9.70 1.77 1.40
C ALA A 43 -9.02 0.38 1.33
N THR A 44 -8.44 0.03 0.19
CA THR A 44 -7.74 -1.23 0.00
C THR A 44 -6.36 -1.03 -0.61
N GLY A 45 -5.41 -1.83 -0.13
CA GLY A 45 -4.10 -1.97 -0.73
C GLY A 45 -4.07 -2.93 -1.91
N MET A 46 -2.88 -3.10 -2.46
CA MET A 46 -2.56 -4.00 -3.56
C MET A 46 -2.02 -5.35 -3.05
N GLY A 47 -2.37 -6.45 -3.72
CA GLY A 47 -1.74 -7.76 -3.50
C GLY A 47 -0.42 -7.90 -4.27
N LEU A 48 0.43 -8.86 -3.89
CA LEU A 48 1.77 -9.03 -4.46
C LEU A 48 1.78 -9.18 -5.99
N ALA A 49 0.85 -9.95 -6.55
CA ALA A 49 0.75 -10.16 -8.00
C ALA A 49 0.47 -8.84 -8.76
N LYS A 50 -0.41 -7.99 -8.22
CA LYS A 50 -0.67 -6.66 -8.79
C LYS A 50 0.53 -5.73 -8.63
N ILE A 51 1.26 -5.81 -7.50
CA ILE A 51 2.49 -5.01 -7.29
C ILE A 51 3.54 -5.38 -8.34
N LEU A 52 3.78 -6.67 -8.56
CA LEU A 52 4.69 -7.15 -9.61
C LEU A 52 4.32 -6.60 -10.99
N LEU A 53 3.03 -6.64 -11.33
CA LEU A 53 2.53 -6.13 -12.60
C LEU A 53 2.64 -4.60 -12.69
N ALA A 54 2.41 -3.87 -11.60
CA ALA A 54 2.59 -2.42 -11.53
C ALA A 54 4.07 -2.03 -11.73
N VAL A 55 4.99 -2.73 -11.07
CA VAL A 55 6.44 -2.53 -11.26
C VAL A 55 6.85 -2.85 -12.70
N LEU A 56 6.37 -3.96 -13.28
CA LEU A 56 6.68 -4.35 -14.65
C LEU A 56 6.16 -3.33 -15.67
N THR A 57 4.90 -2.92 -15.54
CA THR A 57 4.28 -1.93 -16.45
C THR A 57 4.94 -0.56 -16.34
N ALA A 58 5.34 -0.14 -15.13
CA ALA A 58 6.12 1.08 -14.94
C ALA A 58 7.52 0.98 -15.57
N LYS A 59 8.22 -0.15 -15.38
CA LYS A 59 9.54 -0.42 -15.99
C LYS A 59 9.48 -0.38 -17.52
N LEU A 60 8.42 -0.94 -18.11
CA LEU A 60 8.15 -0.92 -19.56
C LEU A 60 7.51 0.39 -20.05
N ARG A 61 7.34 1.39 -19.18
CA ARG A 61 6.75 2.71 -19.47
C ARG A 61 5.31 2.64 -20.01
N MET A 62 4.58 1.56 -19.70
CA MET A 62 3.22 1.32 -20.17
C MET A 62 2.19 2.01 -19.25
N ARG A 63 2.08 3.34 -19.32
CA ARG A 63 1.21 4.15 -18.43
C ARG A 63 -0.25 3.69 -18.41
N ARG A 64 -0.83 3.40 -19.58
CA ARG A 64 -2.23 2.93 -19.68
C ARG A 64 -2.43 1.60 -18.96
N ALA A 65 -1.50 0.66 -19.15
CA ALA A 65 -1.56 -0.63 -18.47
C ALA A 65 -1.40 -0.46 -16.95
N PHE A 66 -0.46 0.38 -16.51
CA PHE A 66 -0.29 0.70 -15.10
C PHE A 66 -1.60 1.21 -14.46
N ASN A 67 -2.26 2.18 -15.10
CA ASN A 67 -3.52 2.74 -14.60
C ASN A 67 -4.63 1.69 -14.44
N LEU A 68 -4.68 0.70 -15.35
CA LEU A 68 -5.62 -0.43 -15.24
C LEU A 68 -5.27 -1.36 -14.08
N VAL A 69 -3.98 -1.61 -13.83
CA VAL A 69 -3.52 -2.47 -12.73
C VAL A 69 -3.90 -1.89 -11.38
N VAL A 70 -3.69 -0.59 -11.21
CA VAL A 70 -3.90 0.14 -9.95
C VAL A 70 -5.35 0.64 -9.77
N GLN A 71 -6.23 0.37 -10.72
CA GLN A 71 -7.63 0.78 -10.60
C GLN A 71 -8.28 0.21 -9.33
N GLY A 72 -8.92 1.09 -8.55
CA GLY A 72 -9.67 0.74 -7.36
C GLY A 72 -8.83 0.39 -6.11
N VAL A 73 -7.54 0.70 -6.10
CA VAL A 73 -6.71 0.70 -4.88
C VAL A 73 -6.38 2.13 -4.45
N GLN A 74 -6.07 2.31 -3.16
CA GLN A 74 -5.73 3.63 -2.58
C GLN A 74 -4.28 3.69 -2.12
N ALA A 75 -3.65 2.53 -1.88
CA ALA A 75 -2.28 2.45 -1.44
C ALA A 75 -1.54 1.28 -2.07
N VAL A 76 -0.24 1.48 -2.25
CA VAL A 76 0.74 0.49 -2.65
C VAL A 76 1.66 0.29 -1.45
N GLN A 77 1.73 -0.94 -0.95
CA GLN A 77 2.57 -1.29 0.20
C GLN A 77 3.63 -2.27 -0.26
N VAL A 78 4.89 -1.84 -0.28
CA VAL A 78 6.01 -2.65 -0.77
C VAL A 78 7.06 -2.81 0.32
N PRO A 79 7.79 -3.93 0.34
CA PRO A 79 8.97 -3.99 1.16
C PRO A 79 10.00 -2.97 0.68
N TYR A 80 10.84 -2.43 1.56
CA TYR A 80 11.98 -1.58 1.16
C TYR A 80 12.96 -2.34 0.26
N GLU A 81 13.18 -3.62 0.55
CA GLU A 81 14.02 -4.51 -0.25
C GLU A 81 13.24 -5.78 -0.64
N HIS A 82 13.41 -6.23 -1.89
CA HIS A 82 12.84 -7.49 -2.34
C HIS A 82 13.68 -8.12 -3.46
N PRO A 83 13.84 -9.45 -3.49
CA PRO A 83 14.67 -10.12 -4.50
C PRO A 83 14.10 -10.02 -5.93
N LEU A 84 12.78 -9.93 -6.07
CA LEU A 84 12.10 -9.98 -7.38
C LEU A 84 11.59 -8.63 -7.90
N ILE A 85 11.46 -7.62 -7.03
CA ILE A 85 10.99 -6.29 -7.41
C ILE A 85 12.02 -5.28 -6.94
N ASN A 86 12.34 -4.29 -7.77
CA ASN A 86 13.03 -3.10 -7.31
C ASN A 86 11.96 -2.08 -6.88
N PRO A 87 11.65 -1.97 -5.58
CA PRO A 87 10.58 -1.11 -5.07
C PRO A 87 10.96 0.37 -5.11
N LEU A 88 12.25 0.66 -5.35
CA LEU A 88 12.84 1.98 -5.42
C LEU A 88 13.02 2.47 -6.87
N ASN A 89 12.48 1.75 -7.85
CA ASN A 89 12.56 2.16 -9.24
C ASN A 89 11.91 3.55 -9.43
N PRO A 90 12.64 4.57 -9.90
CA PRO A 90 12.10 5.94 -9.99
C PRO A 90 10.84 6.05 -10.84
N ARG A 91 10.71 5.24 -11.90
CA ARG A 91 9.51 5.23 -12.76
C ARG A 91 8.30 4.61 -12.09
N PHE A 92 8.53 3.58 -11.27
CA PHE A 92 7.46 3.00 -10.47
C PHE A 92 6.95 4.02 -9.46
N ILE A 93 7.86 4.67 -8.74
CA ILE A 93 7.53 5.72 -7.77
C ILE A 93 6.73 6.84 -8.47
N GLU A 94 7.27 7.40 -9.56
CA GLU A 94 6.58 8.44 -10.37
C GLU A 94 5.17 8.01 -10.76
N TYR A 95 4.99 6.79 -11.27
CA TYR A 95 3.67 6.31 -11.70
C TYR A 95 2.70 6.13 -10.53
N VAL A 96 3.17 5.69 -9.36
CA VAL A 96 2.35 5.57 -8.16
C VAL A 96 1.90 6.94 -7.67
N LEU A 97 2.81 7.91 -7.62
CA LEU A 97 2.53 9.28 -7.18
C LEU A 97 1.60 10.01 -8.15
N ASP A 98 1.84 9.89 -9.47
CA ASP A 98 0.99 10.47 -10.50
C ASP A 98 -0.44 9.87 -10.51
N ALA A 99 -0.58 8.63 -10.05
CA ALA A 99 -1.89 7.99 -9.86
C ALA A 99 -2.60 8.43 -8.56
N GLY A 100 -1.98 9.31 -7.76
CA GLY A 100 -2.52 9.80 -6.49
C GLY A 100 -2.61 8.72 -5.40
N LEU A 101 -1.78 7.68 -5.50
CA LEU A 101 -1.79 6.56 -4.57
C LEU A 101 -0.81 6.81 -3.41
N GLN A 102 -1.16 6.32 -2.22
CA GLN A 102 -0.21 6.25 -1.13
C GLN A 102 0.87 5.21 -1.44
N LEU A 103 2.14 5.56 -1.27
CA LEU A 103 3.29 4.68 -1.40
C LEU A 103 3.89 4.43 -0.01
N ASN A 104 3.68 3.23 0.53
CA ASN A 104 4.14 2.86 1.86
C ASN A 104 5.22 1.78 1.80
N TYR A 105 6.29 1.97 2.57
CA TYR A 105 7.39 1.01 2.68
C TYR A 105 7.39 0.28 4.02
N TRP A 106 7.72 -1.00 4.01
CA TRP A 106 7.80 -1.85 5.20
C TRP A 106 8.99 -2.83 5.11
N VAL A 107 9.50 -3.43 6.18
CA VAL A 107 9.63 -2.79 7.49
C VAL A 107 10.94 -2.01 7.48
N VAL A 108 10.90 -0.72 7.82
CA VAL A 108 12.07 0.17 7.83
C VAL A 108 12.33 0.61 9.27
N ASN A 109 13.54 0.38 9.78
CA ASN A 109 13.83 0.51 11.21
C ASN A 109 14.89 1.55 11.56
N ASP A 110 15.60 2.11 10.58
CA ASP A 110 16.61 3.15 10.76
C ASP A 110 16.18 4.50 10.19
N ALA A 111 16.62 5.58 10.83
CA ALA A 111 16.21 6.94 10.47
C ALA A 111 16.72 7.37 9.09
N GLN A 112 17.92 6.94 8.69
CA GLN A 112 18.50 7.34 7.42
C GLN A 112 17.64 6.84 6.24
N THR A 113 17.33 5.54 6.23
CA THR A 113 16.47 4.94 5.19
C THR A 113 15.07 5.56 5.19
N MET A 114 14.52 5.90 6.36
CA MET A 114 13.23 6.63 6.44
C MET A 114 13.30 7.97 5.71
N HIS A 115 14.34 8.76 5.95
CA HIS A 115 14.52 10.06 5.27
C HIS A 115 14.72 9.89 3.76
N GLU A 116 15.53 8.92 3.34
CA GLU A 116 15.75 8.62 1.92
C GLU A 116 14.45 8.25 1.22
N LEU A 117 13.66 7.35 1.81
CA LEU A 117 12.38 6.92 1.28
C LEU A 117 11.36 8.06 1.19
N VAL A 118 11.25 8.88 2.24
CA VAL A 118 10.39 10.06 2.22
C VAL A 118 10.85 11.06 1.15
N GLY A 119 12.15 11.28 1.01
CA GLY A 119 12.73 12.11 -0.05
C GLY A 119 12.45 11.59 -1.46
N LEU A 120 12.32 10.27 -1.62
CA LEU A 120 11.89 9.64 -2.87
C LEU A 120 10.38 9.74 -3.11
N GLY A 121 9.58 10.14 -2.11
CA GLY A 121 8.13 10.30 -2.22
C GLY A 121 7.31 9.24 -1.49
N ALA A 122 7.91 8.46 -0.59
CA ALA A 122 7.14 7.61 0.32
C ALA A 122 6.14 8.46 1.12
N THR A 123 4.87 8.05 1.11
CA THR A 123 3.80 8.71 1.88
C THR A 123 3.59 8.06 3.25
N GLY A 124 4.21 6.90 3.50
CA GLY A 124 4.11 6.20 4.76
C GLY A 124 5.25 5.21 4.98
N ILE A 125 5.63 5.03 6.24
CA ILE A 125 6.62 4.05 6.67
C ILE A 125 5.98 3.15 7.72
N VAL A 126 6.14 1.84 7.55
CA VAL A 126 5.81 0.84 8.56
C VAL A 126 7.11 0.40 9.22
N SER A 127 7.17 0.50 10.55
CA SER A 127 8.39 0.29 11.33
C SER A 127 8.07 -0.50 12.59
N ASP A 128 8.99 -1.37 13.01
CA ASP A 128 8.99 -1.96 14.35
C ASP A 128 9.58 -0.97 15.39
N ARG A 129 10.27 0.07 14.92
CA ARG A 129 10.90 1.13 15.73
C ARG A 129 10.12 2.44 15.64
N ALA A 130 8.90 2.42 16.17
CA ALA A 130 8.02 3.59 16.18
C ALA A 130 8.64 4.81 16.90
N ASP A 131 9.50 4.58 17.90
CA ASP A 131 10.29 5.59 18.60
C ASP A 131 11.25 6.33 17.66
N VAL A 132 11.97 5.57 16.82
CA VAL A 132 12.89 6.10 15.82
C VAL A 132 12.12 6.82 14.72
N ALA A 133 11.05 6.19 14.20
CA ALA A 133 10.22 6.78 13.16
C ALA A 133 9.59 8.11 13.59
N ALA A 134 9.06 8.18 14.81
CA ALA A 134 8.50 9.41 15.36
C ALA A 134 9.56 10.51 15.50
N LYS A 135 10.79 10.18 15.91
CA LYS A 135 11.85 11.17 16.03
C LYS A 135 12.38 11.64 14.67
N ALA A 136 12.48 10.74 13.69
CA ALA A 136 13.01 11.03 12.37
C ALA A 136 12.03 11.84 11.52
N LEU A 137 10.72 11.52 11.57
CA LEU A 137 9.74 12.04 10.61
C LEU A 137 8.79 13.11 11.17
N ARG A 138 8.92 13.47 12.46
CA ARG A 138 8.20 14.63 13.02
C ARG A 138 8.91 15.92 12.60
N HIS A 139 8.20 16.74 11.84
CA HIS A 139 8.54 18.13 11.59
C HIS A 139 7.64 19.03 12.45
#